data_AF-A0A7X9EIA9-F1
#
_entry.id   AF-A0A7X9EIA9-F1
#
_cell.length_a   1.000
_cell.length_b   1.000
_cell.length_c   1.000
_cell.angle_alpha   90.00
_cell.angle_beta   90.00
_cell.angle_gamma   90.00
#
_symmetry.space_group_name_H-M   'P 1'
#
loop_
_entity.id
_entity.type
_entity.pdbx_description
1 polymer ?
#
loop_
_entity_poly.entity_id
_entity_poly.type
_entity_poly.pdbx_seq_one_letter_code
_entity_poly.pdbx_strand_id
1 'polypeptide(L)' 'MGHQLGRFVHDGGALLGPNWARYKNTPFMELKEGQVFTLEPSLSVKGFGAIGIEEDVIVTKEGAKYISNLQKELWLVGQ' A
#
# COMPACT_ATOMS: atom_id res chain seq x y z
N MET A 1 4.22 0.54 3.04
CA MET A 1 3.48 -0.49 3.80
C MET A 1 2.06 -0.01 3.84
N GLY A 2 1.10 -0.78 3.33
CA GLY A 2 -0.24 -0.29 3.00
C GLY A 2 -1.39 -0.93 3.76
N HIS A 3 -2.60 -0.50 3.42
CA HIS A 3 -3.85 -0.88 4.06
C HIS A 3 -4.83 -1.46 3.06
N GLN A 4 -5.87 -2.11 3.58
CA GLN A 4 -6.97 -2.60 2.75
C GLN A 4 -7.80 -1.42 2.20
N LEU A 5 -8.20 -1.54 0.94
CA LEU A 5 -9.20 -0.71 0.28
C LEU A 5 -10.54 -1.45 0.22
N GLY A 6 -11.65 -0.70 0.27
CA GLY A 6 -12.98 -1.26 0.16
C GLY A 6 -14.05 -0.18 0.02
N ARG A 7 -15.07 -0.20 0.89
CA ARG A 7 -16.07 0.88 0.91
C ARG A 7 -15.49 2.17 1.47
N PHE A 8 -14.40 2.06 2.23
CA PHE A 8 -13.62 3.16 2.77
C PHE A 8 -12.19 3.09 2.25
N VAL A 9 -11.52 4.25 2.25
CA VAL A 9 -10.09 4.33 1.90
C VAL A 9 -9.24 3.50 2.85
N HIS A 10 -9.50 3.55 4.16
CA HIS A 10 -8.85 2.66 5.13
C HIS A 10 -9.89 1.66 5.64
N ASP A 11 -10.02 0.51 4.99
CA ASP A 11 -10.95 -0.55 5.43
C ASP A 11 -10.31 -1.44 6.52
N GLY A 12 -11.13 -2.18 7.26
CA GLY A 12 -10.76 -2.74 8.57
C GLY A 12 -10.09 -4.12 8.60
N GLY A 13 -9.65 -4.68 7.47
CA GLY A 13 -9.12 -6.05 7.43
C GLY A 13 -7.62 -6.16 7.67
N ALA A 14 -6.97 -7.03 6.89
CA ALA A 14 -5.54 -7.28 7.02
C ALA A 14 -4.71 -6.01 6.79
N LEU A 15 -3.53 -5.94 7.40
CA LEU A 15 -2.60 -4.83 7.23
C LEU A 15 -1.34 -5.32 6.54
N LEU A 16 -0.90 -4.63 5.49
CA LEU A 16 0.44 -4.83 4.93
C LEU A 16 1.38 -3.92 5.71
N GLY A 17 1.82 -4.37 6.89
CA GLY A 17 2.56 -3.54 7.84
C GLY A 17 3.49 -4.31 8.77
N PRO A 18 4.30 -3.60 9.57
CA PRO A 18 5.22 -4.23 10.50
C PRO A 18 4.47 -4.90 11.67
N ASN A 19 5.12 -5.89 12.29
CA ASN A 19 4.64 -6.50 13.54
C ASN A 19 4.85 -5.57 14.74
N TRP A 20 4.05 -4.51 14.83
CA TRP A 20 4.00 -3.64 16.01
C TRP A 20 2.80 -4.01 16.88
N ALA A 21 2.98 -3.96 18.19
CA ALA A 21 1.95 -4.33 19.17
C ALA A 21 0.61 -3.61 18.94
N ARG A 22 0.62 -2.36 18.45
CA ARG A 22 -0.60 -1.60 18.13
C ARG A 22 -1.48 -2.26 17.07
N TYR A 23 -0.89 -3.03 16.17
CA TYR A 23 -1.59 -3.70 15.05
C TYR A 23 -2.12 -5.08 15.42
N LYS A 24 -1.77 -5.62 16.59
CA LYS A 24 -2.24 -6.92 17.06
C LYS A 24 -2.04 -7.99 15.98
N ASN A 25 -3.10 -8.67 15.57
CA ASN A 25 -3.04 -9.75 14.59
C ASN A 25 -3.21 -9.29 13.13
N THR A 26 -3.51 -8.01 12.87
CA THR A 26 -3.84 -7.58 11.49
C THR A 26 -2.71 -7.77 10.47
N PRO A 27 -1.40 -7.69 10.83
CA PRO A 27 -0.31 -8.03 9.90
C PRO A 27 -0.15 -9.52 9.61
N PHE A 28 -0.82 -10.38 10.37
CA PHE A 28 -0.74 -11.84 10.27
C PHE A 28 -2.02 -12.48 9.72
N MET A 29 -3.02 -11.66 9.37
CA MET A 29 -4.25 -12.15 8.75
C MET A 29 -3.96 -12.61 7.32
N GLU A 30 -4.57 -13.72 6.93
CA GLU A 30 -4.47 -14.25 5.57
C GLU A 30 -5.11 -13.28 4.56
N LEU A 31 -4.41 -13.04 3.46
CA LEU A 31 -4.94 -12.29 2.31
C LEU A 31 -5.77 -13.23 1.44
N LYS A 32 -6.92 -12.75 0.96
CA LYS A 32 -7.85 -13.53 0.13
C LYS A 32 -7.99 -12.92 -1.25
N GLU A 33 -8.21 -13.78 -2.24
CA GLU A 33 -8.54 -13.39 -3.61
C GLU A 33 -9.67 -12.36 -3.63
N GLY A 34 -9.51 -11.31 -4.45
CA GLY A 34 -10.47 -10.22 -4.60
C GLY A 34 -10.32 -9.09 -3.58
N GLN A 35 -9.50 -9.24 -2.53
CA GLN A 35 -9.16 -8.11 -1.66
C GLN A 35 -8.27 -7.10 -2.40
N VAL A 36 -8.42 -5.83 -2.06
CA VAL A 36 -7.65 -4.73 -2.66
C VAL A 36 -6.83 -4.06 -1.56
N PHE A 37 -5.58 -3.74 -1.86
CA PHE A 37 -4.64 -3.09 -0.94
C PHE A 37 -3.83 -2.01 -1.62
N THR A 38 -3.42 -1.02 -0.85
CA THR A 38 -2.38 -0.08 -1.23
C THR A 38 -0.99 -0.72 -1.05
N LEU A 39 -0.06 -0.37 -1.92
CA LEU A 39 1.38 -0.61 -1.79
C LEU A 39 2.08 0.75 -1.72
N GLU A 40 2.26 1.26 -0.51
CA GLU A 40 2.68 2.65 -0.26
C GLU A 40 4.00 2.76 0.53
N PRO A 41 5.17 2.36 -0.02
CA PRO A 41 6.43 2.67 0.63
C PRO A 41 6.72 4.18 0.60
N SER A 42 7.29 4.68 1.70
CA SER A 42 7.72 6.08 1.82
C SER A 42 9.05 6.19 2.54
N LEU A 43 9.83 7.22 2.20
CA LEU A 43 11.08 7.59 2.85
C LEU A 43 11.06 9.09 3.20
N SER A 44 11.35 9.41 4.46
CA SER A 44 11.59 10.78 4.90
C SER A 44 13.08 11.01 5.12
N VAL A 45 13.63 12.07 4.51
CA VAL A 45 15.04 12.45 4.59
C VAL A 45 15.14 13.82 5.26
N LYS A 46 15.87 13.87 6.39
CA LYS A 46 16.04 15.09 7.17
C LYS A 46 16.67 16.20 6.33
N GLY A 47 15.99 17.35 6.25
CA GLY A 47 16.44 18.51 5.47
C GLY A 47 16.04 18.50 3.99
N PHE A 48 15.46 17.40 3.48
CA PHE A 48 15.08 17.26 2.07
C PHE A 48 13.60 16.95 1.86
N GLY A 49 12.88 16.51 2.90
CA GLY A 49 11.44 16.22 2.83
C GLY A 49 11.14 14.73 2.80
N ALA A 50 9.98 14.37 2.26
CA ALA A 50 9.53 12.99 2.16
C ALA A 50 9.08 12.65 0.74
N ILE A 51 9.33 11.41 0.33
CA ILE A 51 8.83 10.84 -0.91
C ILE A 51 8.06 9.56 -0.59
N GLY A 52 6.89 9.42 -1.21
CA GLY A 52 6.10 8.20 -1.21
C GLY A 52 5.70 7.86 -2.64
N ILE A 53 5.51 6.58 -2.89
CA ILE A 53 4.84 6.07 -4.09
C ILE A 53 3.77 5.11 -3.60
N GLU A 54 2.58 5.18 -4.18
CA GLU A 54 1.44 4.37 -3.80
C GLU A 54 0.82 3.77 -5.05
N GLU A 55 0.57 2.46 -5.01
CA GLU A 55 -0.09 1.72 -6.08
C GLU A 55 -1.15 0.80 -5.49
N ASP A 56 -2.28 0.66 -6.17
CA ASP A 56 -3.34 -0.23 -5.73
C ASP A 56 -3.21 -1.59 -6.42
N VAL A 57 -3.36 -2.66 -5.65
CA VAL A 57 -3.33 -4.03 -6.13
C VAL A 57 -4.55 -4.82 -5.70
N ILE A 58 -5.07 -5.65 -6.60
CA ILE A 58 -6.04 -6.70 -6.27
C ILE A 58 -5.31 -8.03 -6.11
N VAL A 59 -5.64 -8.76 -5.04
CA VAL A 59 -5.14 -10.11 -4.78
C VAL A 59 -5.81 -11.09 -5.74
N THR A 60 -5.02 -11.92 -6.43
CA THR A 60 -5.47 -13.00 -7.31
C THR A 60 -5.00 -14.35 -6.75
N LYS A 61 -5.40 -15.47 -7.36
CA LYS A 61 -4.93 -16.80 -6.95
C LYS A 61 -3.42 -16.98 -7.14
N GLU A 62 -2.85 -16.29 -8.11
CA GLU A 62 -1.44 -16.39 -8.52
C GLU A 62 -0.56 -15.30 -7.90
N GLY A 63 -1.13 -14.33 -7.17
CA GLY A 63 -0.38 -13.23 -6.57
C GLY A 63 -1.19 -11.95 -6.45
N ALA A 64 -0.66 -10.85 -6.98
CA ALA A 64 -1.32 -9.55 -6.96
C ALA A 64 -1.22 -8.88 -8.35
N LYS A 65 -2.26 -8.14 -8.72
CA LYS A 65 -2.33 -7.39 -9.98
C LYS A 65 -2.55 -5.91 -9.70
N TYR A 66 -1.70 -5.07 -10.28
CA TYR A 66 -1.90 -3.61 -10.28
C TYR A 66 -3.17 -3.22 -11.01
N ILE A 67 -3.94 -2.30 -10.42
CA ILE A 67 -5.19 -1.78 -10.99
C ILE A 67 -5.10 -0.31 -11.44
N SER A 68 -3.92 0.29 -11.28
CA SER A 68 -3.51 1.63 -11.73
C SER A 68 -2.44 1.56 -12.83
N ASN A 69 -2.13 2.72 -13.42
CA ASN A 69 -0.93 2.88 -14.25
C ASN A 69 0.26 3.23 -13.36
N LEU A 70 1.31 2.41 -13.43
CA LEU A 70 2.48 2.58 -12.58
C LEU A 70 3.26 3.86 -12.87
N GLN A 71 3.60 4.61 -11.82
CA GLN A 71 4.56 5.70 -11.92
C GLN A 71 5.99 5.14 -11.87
N LYS A 72 6.74 5.23 -12.98
CA LYS A 72 8.11 4.71 -13.08
C LYS A 72 9.20 5.77 -12.97
N GLU A 73 8.81 7.03 -13.05
CA GLU A 73 9.72 8.17 -13.11
C GLU A 73 9.20 9.31 -12.23
N LEU A 74 10.11 10.18 -11.78
CA LEU A 74 9.74 11.40 -11.08
C LEU A 74 9.30 12.45 -12.10
N TRP A 75 8.13 13.04 -11.87
CA TRP A 75 7.66 14.15 -12.70
C TRP A 75 8.21 15.48 -12.20
N LEU A 76 8.77 16.26 -13.13
CA LEU A 76 9.22 17.62 -12.88
C LEU A 76 8.10 18.57 -13.30
N VAL A 77 7.50 19.26 -12.33
CA VAL A 77 6.40 20.20 -12.60
C VAL A 77 6.97 21.56 -12.95
N GLY A 78 6.57 22.13 -14.09
CA GLY A 78 6.95 23.47 -14.51
C GLY A 78 8.34 23.60 -15.15
N GLN A 79 8.94 22.46 -15.52
CA GLN A 79 10.08 22.41 -16.44
C GLN A 79 9.61 22.02 -17.84
#